data_AF-A0A239TMP4-F1
#
_entry.id   AF-A0A239TMP4-F1
#
_cell.length_a   1.000
_cell.length_b   1.000
_cell.length_c   1.000
_cell.angle_alpha   90.00
_cell.angle_beta   90.00
_cell.angle_gamma   90.00
#
_symmetry.space_group_name_H-M   'P 1'
#
loop_
_entity.id
_entity.type
_entity.pdbx_description
1 polymer ?
#
loop_
_entity_poly.entity_id
_entity_poly.type
_entity_poly.pdbx_seq_one_letter_code
_entity_poly.pdbx_strand_id
1 'polypeptide(L)'
;MGFFVAAACGYMAGLIGTSSSPISGIGILGIIVSSIVVLALGDYANLFATSEGTLFATAFAIFITSVITSIAAISNDNLQDLKTGLLVGATPWKQQVALLIGCIAGAVAIAPVLNLLFEAYGFPGAFPREGMDESQALSAPQATLMTTIARGIFSSNMDWSFIFYGVIFGVIIIIIDVLLKKNTKKYSLPPLAVGMGIYLPPELEMPLVFGAVIAYLIHAYLKKRAAVRSPQDIEGDVENCNRHGVLFASGLIVGESLMGVIMAAIIVISVTSGGDESPLRMVDASFGGTAEWLGLVVNILLMIEFARRVITAKK
;
A
#
# COMPACT_ATOMS: atom_id res chain seq x y z
N MET A 1 -13.11 17.92 -7.98
CA MET A 1 -12.01 16.95 -7.76
C MET A 1 -12.45 15.52 -7.96
N GLY A 2 -13.41 15.00 -7.18
CA GLY A 2 -13.84 13.59 -7.27
C GLY A 2 -14.19 13.10 -8.68
N PHE A 3 -14.94 13.87 -9.47
CA PHE A 3 -15.24 13.53 -10.86
C PHE A 3 -14.00 13.34 -11.75
N PHE A 4 -13.06 14.30 -11.71
CA PHE A 4 -11.82 14.22 -12.49
C PHE A 4 -10.92 13.07 -12.02
N VAL A 5 -10.85 12.85 -10.71
CA VAL A 5 -10.12 11.73 -10.11
C VAL A 5 -10.71 10.40 -10.56
N ALA A 6 -12.03 10.24 -10.54
CA ALA A 6 -12.71 9.04 -11.01
C ALA A 6 -12.42 8.75 -12.49
N ALA A 7 -12.47 9.79 -13.34
CA ALA A 7 -12.17 9.67 -14.76
C ALA A 7 -10.70 9.26 -15.00
N ALA A 8 -9.75 9.90 -14.30
CA ALA A 8 -8.32 9.61 -14.46
C ALA A 8 -7.94 8.23 -13.93
N CYS A 9 -8.31 7.90 -12.69
CA CYS A 9 -8.04 6.59 -12.07
C CYS A 9 -8.69 5.48 -12.86
N GLY A 10 -9.97 5.65 -13.21
CA GLY A 10 -10.73 4.70 -13.97
C GLY A 10 -10.09 4.38 -15.33
N TYR A 11 -9.71 5.43 -16.07
CA TYR A 11 -9.04 5.27 -17.35
C TYR A 11 -7.69 4.54 -17.22
N MET A 12 -6.88 4.90 -16.23
CA MET A 12 -5.60 4.24 -15.97
C MET A 12 -5.81 2.77 -15.61
N ALA A 13 -6.78 2.44 -14.75
CA ALA A 13 -7.14 1.07 -14.40
C ALA A 13 -7.48 0.23 -15.64
N GLY A 14 -8.28 0.79 -16.55
CA GLY A 14 -8.67 0.11 -17.79
C GLY A 14 -7.49 -0.23 -18.71
N LEU A 15 -6.47 0.64 -18.74
CA LEU A 15 -5.28 0.50 -19.59
C LEU A 15 -4.19 -0.37 -18.98
N ILE A 16 -3.76 -0.06 -17.75
CA ILE A 16 -2.56 -0.61 -17.11
C ILE A 16 -2.86 -1.48 -15.88
N GLY A 17 -4.13 -1.63 -15.52
CA GLY A 17 -4.58 -2.38 -14.34
C GLY A 17 -4.52 -1.59 -13.04
N THR A 18 -5.31 -2.02 -12.06
CA THR A 18 -5.49 -1.42 -10.74
C THR A 18 -4.20 -1.44 -9.93
N SER A 19 -3.38 -2.48 -10.07
CA SER A 19 -2.09 -2.65 -9.39
C SER A 19 -1.03 -1.60 -9.80
N SER A 20 -1.18 -0.99 -10.97
CA SER A 20 -0.28 0.05 -11.49
C SER A 20 -0.90 1.45 -11.42
N SER A 21 -2.07 1.58 -10.77
CA SER A 21 -2.82 2.82 -10.73
C SER A 21 -2.19 3.85 -9.79
N PRO A 22 -2.15 5.15 -10.16
CA PRO A 22 -1.48 6.19 -9.38
C PRO A 22 -2.28 6.66 -8.14
N ILE A 23 -3.04 5.78 -7.50
CA ILE A 23 -3.94 6.12 -6.37
C ILE A 23 -3.18 6.81 -5.24
N SER A 24 -2.01 6.30 -4.87
CA SER A 24 -1.18 6.90 -3.79
C SER A 24 -0.78 8.36 -4.11
N GLY A 25 -0.34 8.64 -5.34
CA GLY A 25 -0.01 10.01 -5.76
C GLY A 25 -1.23 10.93 -5.79
N ILE A 26 -2.39 10.41 -6.19
CA ILE A 26 -3.65 11.15 -6.14
C ILE A 26 -4.08 11.44 -4.70
N GLY A 27 -3.79 10.56 -3.75
CA GLY A 27 -3.97 10.82 -2.32
C GLY A 27 -3.14 12.01 -1.83
N ILE A 28 -1.86 12.07 -2.22
CA ILE A 28 -0.96 13.18 -1.87
C ILE A 28 -1.45 14.51 -2.47
N LEU A 29 -1.83 14.51 -3.76
CA LEU A 29 -2.42 15.69 -4.38
C LEU A 29 -3.76 16.07 -3.72
N GLY A 30 -4.54 15.05 -3.34
CA GLY A 30 -5.81 15.21 -2.62
C GLY A 30 -5.63 15.93 -1.29
N ILE A 31 -4.63 15.54 -0.48
CA ILE A 31 -4.37 16.22 0.80
C ILE A 31 -3.83 17.63 0.62
N ILE A 32 -2.97 17.89 -0.38
CA ILE A 32 -2.48 19.23 -0.66
C ILE A 32 -3.64 20.14 -1.07
N VAL A 33 -4.44 19.73 -2.06
CA VAL A 33 -5.56 20.55 -2.56
C VAL A 33 -6.63 20.72 -1.49
N SER A 34 -7.00 19.67 -0.78
CA SER A 34 -8.00 19.78 0.30
C SER A 34 -7.51 20.68 1.43
N SER A 35 -6.25 20.57 1.85
CA SER A 35 -5.67 21.43 2.88
C SER A 35 -5.62 22.89 2.44
N ILE A 36 -5.28 23.20 1.18
CA ILE A 36 -5.31 24.58 0.67
C ILE A 36 -6.74 25.13 0.66
N VAL A 37 -7.73 24.33 0.24
CA VAL A 37 -9.14 24.75 0.25
C VAL A 37 -9.63 24.98 1.67
N VAL A 38 -9.31 24.08 2.60
CA VAL A 38 -9.67 24.20 4.02
C VAL A 38 -8.96 25.39 4.67
N LEU A 39 -7.71 25.69 4.29
CA LEU A 39 -6.98 26.86 4.76
C LEU A 39 -7.70 28.14 4.31
N ALA A 40 -8.00 28.26 3.02
CA ALA A 40 -8.67 29.45 2.47
C ALA A 40 -10.05 29.71 3.11
N LEU A 41 -10.82 28.65 3.37
CA LEU A 41 -12.14 28.76 4.03
C LEU A 41 -12.02 28.95 5.54
N GLY A 42 -11.05 28.29 6.18
CA GLY A 42 -10.82 28.35 7.62
C GLY A 42 -10.29 29.71 8.07
N ASP A 43 -9.45 30.36 7.26
CA ASP A 43 -8.98 31.72 7.51
C ASP A 43 -10.15 32.71 7.49
N TYR A 44 -11.06 32.58 6.53
CA TYR A 44 -12.28 33.39 6.47
C TYR A 44 -13.17 33.20 7.70
N ALA A 45 -13.21 31.98 8.26
CA ALA A 45 -14.00 31.63 9.43
C ALA A 45 -13.26 31.82 10.78
N ASN A 46 -12.04 32.37 10.79
CA ASN A 46 -11.16 32.46 11.97
C ASN A 46 -10.94 31.10 12.69
N LEU A 47 -10.97 30.01 11.94
CA LEU A 47 -10.87 28.64 12.45
C LEU A 47 -9.48 28.35 13.04
N PHE A 48 -8.43 29.01 12.56
CA PHE A 48 -7.04 28.77 13.00
C PHE A 48 -6.64 29.60 14.23
N ALA A 49 -7.55 30.39 14.79
CA ALA A 49 -7.28 31.18 16.00
C ALA A 49 -7.10 30.31 17.26
N THR A 50 -7.60 29.07 17.25
CA THR A 50 -7.48 28.12 18.35
C THR A 50 -6.77 26.84 17.91
N SER A 51 -6.10 26.17 18.85
CA SER A 51 -5.46 24.88 18.61
C SER A 51 -6.48 23.80 18.21
N GLU A 52 -7.69 23.85 18.79
CA GLU A 52 -8.78 22.93 18.46
C GLU A 52 -9.29 23.13 17.03
N GLY A 53 -9.43 24.38 16.57
CA GLY A 53 -9.86 24.66 15.21
C GLY A 53 -8.83 24.22 14.16
N THR A 54 -7.54 24.33 14.46
CA THR A 54 -6.46 23.77 13.62
C THR A 54 -6.52 22.23 13.57
N LEU A 55 -6.80 21.58 14.71
CA LEU A 55 -6.98 20.12 14.76
C LEU A 55 -8.20 19.68 13.93
N PHE A 56 -9.32 20.38 14.07
CA PHE A 56 -10.52 20.15 13.27
C PHE A 56 -10.25 20.33 11.78
N ALA A 57 -9.57 21.41 11.37
CA ALA A 57 -9.19 21.65 9.98
C ALA A 57 -8.30 20.53 9.42
N THR A 58 -7.35 20.04 10.22
CA THR A 58 -6.49 18.89 9.88
C THR A 58 -7.31 17.63 9.66
N ALA A 59 -8.17 17.28 10.62
CA ALA A 59 -9.05 16.12 10.51
C ALA A 59 -9.99 16.24 9.29
N PHE A 60 -10.53 17.43 9.05
CA PHE A 60 -11.44 17.69 7.94
C PHE A 60 -10.76 17.59 6.57
N ALA A 61 -9.53 18.09 6.42
CA ALA A 61 -8.74 17.94 5.19
C ALA A 61 -8.42 16.46 4.91
N ILE A 62 -8.03 15.69 5.94
CA ILE A 62 -7.82 14.25 5.83
C ILE A 62 -9.12 13.52 5.47
N PHE A 63 -10.25 13.93 6.04
CA PHE A 63 -11.57 13.37 5.72
C PHE A 63 -11.98 13.65 4.26
N ILE A 64 -11.79 14.87 3.75
CA ILE A 64 -12.01 15.17 2.34
C ILE A 64 -11.10 14.30 1.47
N THR A 65 -9.84 14.13 1.87
CA THR A 65 -8.87 13.30 1.15
C THR A 65 -9.29 11.85 1.14
N SER A 66 -9.82 11.30 2.23
CA SER A 66 -10.31 9.92 2.28
C SER A 66 -11.48 9.70 1.31
N VAL A 67 -12.37 10.69 1.16
CA VAL A 67 -13.44 10.67 0.14
C VAL A 67 -12.84 10.66 -1.27
N ILE A 68 -11.85 11.52 -1.55
CA ILE A 68 -11.17 11.58 -2.86
C ILE A 68 -10.49 10.24 -3.18
N THR A 69 -9.76 9.67 -2.22
CA THR A 69 -9.06 8.39 -2.39
C THR A 69 -10.05 7.22 -2.50
N SER A 70 -11.19 7.26 -1.80
CA SER A 70 -12.25 6.26 -1.95
C SER A 70 -12.87 6.30 -3.35
N ILE A 71 -13.13 7.49 -3.88
CA ILE A 71 -13.60 7.67 -5.26
C ILE A 71 -12.54 7.15 -6.25
N ALA A 72 -11.26 7.45 -6.03
CA ALA A 72 -10.15 6.95 -6.84
C ALA A 72 -10.12 5.42 -6.86
N ALA A 73 -10.15 4.78 -5.70
CA ALA A 73 -10.08 3.32 -5.58
C ALA A 73 -11.31 2.62 -6.17
N ILE A 74 -12.52 3.08 -5.82
CA ILE A 74 -13.76 2.43 -6.28
C ILE A 74 -13.92 2.59 -7.80
N SER A 75 -13.60 3.75 -8.38
CA SER A 75 -13.67 3.94 -9.84
C SER A 75 -12.65 3.09 -10.60
N ASN A 76 -11.45 2.96 -10.04
CA ASN A 76 -10.37 2.13 -10.55
C ASN A 76 -10.78 0.65 -10.58
N ASP A 77 -11.22 0.12 -9.44
CA ASP A 77 -11.60 -1.29 -9.30
C ASP A 77 -12.86 -1.61 -10.12
N ASN A 78 -13.86 -0.72 -10.11
CA ASN A 78 -15.08 -0.90 -10.91
C ASN A 78 -14.79 -1.06 -12.40
N LEU A 79 -13.89 -0.25 -12.99
CA LEU A 79 -13.58 -0.37 -14.40
C LEU A 79 -12.79 -1.64 -14.74
N GLN A 80 -11.94 -2.12 -13.82
CA GLN A 80 -11.27 -3.41 -13.97
C GLN A 80 -12.24 -4.59 -13.83
N ASP A 81 -13.19 -4.50 -12.90
CA ASP A 81 -14.22 -5.52 -12.70
C ASP A 81 -15.18 -5.58 -13.88
N LEU A 82 -15.57 -4.44 -14.46
CA LEU A 82 -16.40 -4.39 -15.67
C LEU A 82 -15.67 -4.99 -16.88
N LYS A 83 -14.36 -4.72 -17.02
CA LYS A 83 -13.53 -5.33 -18.08
C LYS A 83 -13.45 -6.84 -17.90
N THR A 84 -13.17 -7.31 -16.69
CA THR A 84 -13.09 -8.75 -16.37
C THR A 84 -14.45 -9.42 -16.54
N GLY A 85 -15.51 -8.76 -16.09
CA GLY A 85 -16.90 -9.19 -16.24
C GLY A 85 -17.29 -9.39 -17.69
N LEU A 86 -16.96 -8.43 -18.55
CA LEU A 86 -17.17 -8.56 -19.99
C LEU A 86 -16.45 -9.78 -20.58
N LEU A 87 -15.20 -10.03 -20.18
CA LEU A 87 -14.41 -11.17 -20.66
C LEU A 87 -15.00 -12.53 -20.26
N VAL A 88 -15.64 -12.63 -19.10
CA VAL A 88 -16.26 -13.87 -18.61
C VAL A 88 -17.77 -13.95 -18.89
N GLY A 89 -18.34 -12.97 -19.59
CA GLY A 89 -19.77 -12.91 -19.93
C GLY A 89 -20.70 -12.55 -18.76
N ALA A 90 -20.20 -11.87 -17.73
CA ALA A 90 -20.99 -11.42 -16.59
C ALA A 90 -21.95 -10.27 -16.96
N THR A 91 -23.07 -10.17 -16.24
CA THR A 91 -24.04 -9.07 -16.42
C THR A 91 -23.58 -7.83 -15.63
N PRO A 92 -23.35 -6.66 -16.28
CA PRO A 92 -22.76 -5.49 -15.61
C PRO A 92 -23.50 -4.98 -14.37
N TRP A 93 -24.84 -4.95 -14.40
CA TRP A 93 -25.63 -4.45 -13.26
C TRP A 93 -25.44 -5.31 -12.00
N LYS A 94 -25.26 -6.63 -12.16
CA LYS A 94 -25.02 -7.55 -11.03
C LYS A 94 -23.68 -7.28 -10.37
N GLN A 95 -22.66 -6.94 -11.18
CA GLN A 95 -21.33 -6.59 -10.68
C GLN A 95 -21.37 -5.29 -9.87
N GLN A 96 -22.10 -4.27 -10.35
CA GLN A 96 -22.26 -3.01 -9.63
C GLN A 96 -22.96 -3.19 -8.28
N VAL A 97 -24.00 -4.04 -8.23
CA VAL A 97 -24.66 -4.36 -6.96
C VAL A 97 -23.72 -5.11 -6.02
N ALA A 98 -22.95 -6.09 -6.52
CA ALA A 98 -21.96 -6.80 -5.73
C ALA A 98 -20.87 -5.86 -5.17
N LEU A 99 -20.39 -4.92 -6.00
CA LEU A 99 -19.42 -3.90 -5.59
C LEU A 99 -20.00 -3.00 -4.48
N LEU A 100 -21.25 -2.54 -4.62
CA LEU A 100 -21.90 -1.73 -3.60
C LEU A 100 -22.02 -2.47 -2.27
N ILE A 101 -22.42 -3.75 -2.30
CA ILE A 101 -22.48 -4.60 -1.11
C ILE A 101 -21.09 -4.75 -0.50
N GLY A 102 -20.06 -4.99 -1.33
CA GLY A 102 -18.67 -5.09 -0.90
C GLY A 102 -18.16 -3.81 -0.24
N CYS A 103 -18.48 -2.64 -0.79
CA CYS A 103 -18.12 -1.34 -0.19
C CYS A 103 -18.79 -1.14 1.18
N ILE A 104 -20.09 -1.47 1.32
CA ILE A 104 -20.80 -1.36 2.59
C ILE A 104 -20.20 -2.33 3.62
N ALA A 105 -20.01 -3.59 3.23
CA ALA A 105 -19.41 -4.61 4.10
C ALA A 105 -17.99 -4.19 4.56
N GLY A 106 -17.16 -3.70 3.63
CA GLY A 106 -15.83 -3.19 3.91
C GLY A 106 -15.85 -1.99 4.86
N ALA A 107 -16.73 -1.01 4.63
CA ALA A 107 -16.87 0.15 5.50
C ALA A 107 -17.25 -0.24 6.95
N VAL A 108 -18.15 -1.21 7.11
CA VAL A 108 -18.54 -1.74 8.43
C VAL A 108 -17.40 -2.53 9.08
N ALA A 109 -16.61 -3.28 8.31
CA ALA A 109 -15.53 -4.11 8.83
C ALA A 109 -14.27 -3.32 9.23
N ILE A 110 -13.94 -2.24 8.50
CA ILE A 110 -12.69 -1.49 8.71
C ILE A 110 -12.63 -0.84 10.10
N ALA A 111 -13.71 -0.19 10.55
CA ALA A 111 -13.74 0.52 11.83
C ALA A 111 -13.42 -0.39 13.06
N PRO A 112 -14.09 -1.54 13.27
CA PRO A 112 -13.78 -2.41 14.40
C PRO A 112 -12.40 -3.04 14.29
N VAL A 113 -11.94 -3.39 13.08
CA VAL A 113 -10.59 -3.94 12.88
C VAL A 113 -9.52 -2.90 13.20
N LEU A 114 -9.67 -1.66 12.75
CA LEU A 114 -8.76 -0.58 13.10
C LEU A 114 -8.76 -0.29 14.60
N ASN A 115 -9.93 -0.30 15.24
CA ASN A 115 -10.00 -0.13 16.70
C ASN A 115 -9.29 -1.26 17.43
N LEU A 116 -9.46 -2.51 16.97
CA LEU A 116 -8.77 -3.66 17.53
C LEU A 116 -7.24 -3.53 17.39
N LEU A 117 -6.76 -3.12 16.22
CA LEU A 117 -5.34 -2.91 15.96
C LEU A 117 -4.78 -1.77 16.79
N PHE A 118 -5.54 -0.68 16.94
CA PHE A 118 -5.17 0.45 17.79
C PHE A 118 -5.06 0.03 19.26
N GLU A 119 -6.03 -0.71 19.77
CA GLU A 119 -6.01 -1.25 21.13
C GLU A 119 -4.88 -2.28 21.33
N ALA A 120 -4.47 -3.01 20.29
CA ALA A 120 -3.39 -3.98 20.40
C ALA A 120 -2.00 -3.32 20.39
N TYR A 121 -1.76 -2.40 19.45
CA TYR A 121 -0.42 -1.90 19.12
C TYR A 121 -0.25 -0.39 19.27
N GLY A 122 -1.34 0.39 19.23
CA GLY A 122 -1.30 1.84 19.09
C GLY A 122 -0.79 2.30 17.73
N PHE A 123 -0.76 3.62 17.53
CA PHE A 123 -0.15 4.26 16.36
C PHE A 123 0.97 5.19 16.81
N PRO A 124 1.97 5.47 15.95
CA PRO A 124 2.99 6.47 16.26
C PRO A 124 2.38 7.81 16.71
N GLY A 125 2.70 8.24 17.93
CA GLY A 125 2.19 9.48 18.53
C GLY A 125 0.80 9.38 19.18
N ALA A 126 0.16 8.21 19.20
CA ALA A 126 -1.10 7.97 19.90
C ALA A 126 -1.19 6.51 20.37
N PHE A 127 -1.18 6.30 21.69
CA PHE A 127 -1.31 4.98 22.29
C PHE A 127 -2.59 4.89 23.12
N PRO A 128 -3.27 3.73 23.13
CA PRO A 128 -4.46 3.50 23.95
C PRO A 128 -4.11 3.39 25.46
N ARG A 129 -2.87 3.04 25.79
CA ARG A 129 -2.41 2.75 27.15
C ARG A 129 -1.04 3.37 27.40
N GLU A 130 -0.80 3.79 28.63
CA GLU A 130 0.53 4.28 29.07
C GLU A 130 1.51 3.11 29.22
N GLY A 131 2.77 3.32 28.83
CA GLY A 131 3.85 2.34 28.98
C GLY A 131 3.98 1.32 27.85
N MET A 132 3.20 1.45 26.77
CA MET A 132 3.38 0.66 25.55
C MET A 132 4.73 0.95 24.88
N ASP A 133 5.33 -0.08 24.29
CA ASP A 133 6.59 0.05 23.55
C ASP A 133 6.33 0.70 22.19
N GLU A 134 6.91 1.90 21.97
CA GLU A 134 6.79 2.62 20.70
C GLU A 134 7.35 1.83 19.50
N SER A 135 8.29 0.91 19.72
CA SER A 135 8.85 0.06 18.66
C SER A 135 7.84 -0.96 18.12
N GLN A 136 6.80 -1.27 18.89
CA GLN A 136 5.72 -2.18 18.52
C GLN A 136 4.51 -1.46 17.92
N ALA A 137 4.56 -0.13 17.81
CA ALA A 137 3.47 0.66 17.26
C ALA A 137 3.17 0.26 15.81
N LEU A 138 1.88 0.21 15.46
CA LEU A 138 1.49 -0.13 14.11
C LEU A 138 1.92 0.98 13.15
N SER A 139 2.90 0.68 12.30
CA SER A 139 3.43 1.65 11.34
C SER A 139 2.35 2.08 10.35
N ALA A 140 2.07 3.39 10.29
CA ALA A 140 1.12 3.98 9.36
C ALA A 140 1.76 5.13 8.54
N PRO A 141 2.81 4.87 7.73
CA PRO A 141 3.59 5.94 7.08
C PRO A 141 2.74 6.83 6.17
N GLN A 142 1.76 6.25 5.49
CA GLN A 142 0.82 6.99 4.65
C GLN A 142 -0.03 7.97 5.46
N ALA A 143 -0.59 7.53 6.60
CA ALA A 143 -1.39 8.42 7.45
C ALA A 143 -0.55 9.53 8.08
N THR A 144 0.68 9.20 8.51
CA THR A 144 1.65 10.16 9.04
C THR A 144 2.03 11.20 7.99
N LEU A 145 2.31 10.78 6.75
CA LEU A 145 2.62 11.70 5.65
C LEU A 145 1.45 12.66 5.38
N MET A 146 0.22 12.15 5.27
CA MET A 146 -0.98 12.98 5.04
C MET A 146 -1.18 14.00 6.17
N THR A 147 -1.01 13.56 7.43
CA THR A 147 -1.15 14.44 8.60
C THR A 147 -0.06 15.51 8.63
N THR A 148 1.19 15.15 8.33
CA THR A 148 2.32 16.09 8.27
C THR A 148 2.13 17.13 7.17
N ILE A 149 1.66 16.74 5.99
CA ILE A 149 1.38 17.67 4.89
C ILE A 149 0.29 18.67 5.30
N ALA A 150 -0.83 18.17 5.82
CA ALA A 150 -1.94 19.02 6.24
C ALA A 150 -1.52 20.01 7.34
N ARG A 151 -0.87 19.52 8.41
CA ARG A 151 -0.37 20.37 9.50
C ARG A 151 0.68 21.38 9.02
N GLY A 152 1.59 20.98 8.13
CA GLY A 152 2.60 21.86 7.56
C GLY A 152 1.98 23.02 6.78
N ILE A 153 0.91 22.76 6.02
CA ILE A 153 0.16 23.80 5.30
C ILE A 153 -0.52 24.76 6.29
N PHE A 154 -1.23 24.26 7.30
CA PHE A 154 -1.96 25.12 8.25
C PHE A 154 -1.05 25.91 9.19
N SER A 155 0.12 25.37 9.54
CA SER A 155 1.11 26.07 10.37
C SER A 155 1.95 27.09 9.61
N SER A 156 1.76 27.24 8.30
CA SER A 156 2.63 28.03 7.41
C SER A 156 4.12 27.64 7.48
N ASN A 157 4.42 26.44 7.98
CA ASN A 157 5.76 25.89 8.14
C ASN A 157 6.16 24.99 6.95
N MET A 158 5.30 24.90 5.93
CA MET A 158 5.61 24.18 4.71
C MET A 158 6.64 24.97 3.91
N ASP A 159 7.85 24.43 3.79
CA ASP A 159 8.82 24.94 2.84
C ASP A 159 8.44 24.48 1.42
N TRP A 160 7.70 25.35 0.73
CA TRP A 160 7.26 25.15 -0.64
C TRP A 160 8.42 24.91 -1.62
N SER A 161 9.64 25.31 -1.27
CA SER A 161 10.83 25.06 -2.09
C SER A 161 11.02 23.57 -2.31
N PHE A 162 10.81 22.73 -1.28
CA PHE A 162 10.93 21.28 -1.43
C PHE A 162 9.88 20.68 -2.37
N ILE A 163 8.65 21.22 -2.37
CA ILE A 163 7.61 20.78 -3.31
C ILE A 163 8.03 21.13 -4.74
N PHE A 164 8.53 22.36 -4.97
CA PHE A 164 9.03 22.77 -6.28
C PHE A 164 10.23 21.94 -6.74
N TYR A 165 11.19 21.65 -5.86
CA TYR A 165 12.30 20.75 -6.16
C TYR A 165 11.81 19.36 -6.53
N GLY A 166 10.81 18.83 -5.83
CA GLY A 166 10.17 17.56 -6.16
C GLY A 166 9.51 17.56 -7.56
N VAL A 167 8.81 18.64 -7.93
CA VAL A 167 8.21 18.79 -9.26
C VAL A 167 9.29 18.84 -10.35
N ILE A 168 10.34 19.66 -10.16
CA ILE A 168 11.45 19.76 -11.12
C ILE A 168 12.14 18.41 -11.28
N PHE A 169 12.45 17.74 -10.17
CA PHE A 169 13.06 16.43 -10.18
C PHE A 169 12.17 15.40 -10.89
N GLY A 170 10.86 15.39 -10.62
CA GLY A 170 9.90 14.52 -11.30
C GLY A 170 9.88 14.75 -12.82
N VAL A 171 9.90 16.00 -13.27
CA VAL A 171 9.98 16.34 -14.71
C VAL A 171 11.29 15.83 -15.31
N ILE A 172 12.41 16.00 -14.63
CA ILE A 172 13.72 15.48 -15.08
C ILE A 172 13.67 13.96 -15.24
N ILE A 173 13.12 13.23 -14.27
CA ILE A 173 12.99 11.77 -14.33
C ILE A 173 12.07 11.34 -15.49
N ILE A 174 10.96 12.03 -15.71
CA ILE A 174 10.08 11.77 -16.87
C ILE A 174 10.83 11.95 -18.19
N ILE A 175 11.60 13.04 -18.33
CA ILE A 175 12.41 13.30 -19.53
C ILE A 175 13.43 12.19 -19.72
N ILE A 176 14.14 11.78 -18.66
CA ILE A 176 15.12 10.69 -18.71
C ILE A 176 14.44 9.38 -19.13
N ASP A 177 13.30 9.02 -18.55
CA ASP A 177 12.56 7.79 -18.90
C ASP A 177 12.14 7.78 -20.38
N VAL A 178 11.61 8.90 -20.88
CA VAL A 178 11.20 9.04 -22.29
C VAL A 178 12.42 8.93 -23.21
N LEU A 179 13.55 9.56 -22.86
CA LEU A 179 14.78 9.48 -23.64
C LEU A 179 15.37 8.06 -23.62
N LEU A 180 15.35 7.37 -22.47
CA LEU A 180 15.82 6.00 -22.35
C LEU A 180 14.98 5.05 -23.19
N LYS A 181 13.64 5.13 -23.10
CA LYS A 181 12.72 4.31 -23.90
C LYS A 181 12.85 4.56 -25.40
N LYS A 182 13.16 5.80 -25.80
CA LYS A 182 13.37 6.15 -27.21
C LYS A 182 14.70 5.63 -27.75
N ASN A 183 15.77 5.66 -26.97
CA ASN A 183 17.12 5.28 -27.40
C ASN A 183 17.48 3.82 -27.12
N THR A 184 16.80 3.16 -26.18
CA THR A 184 17.11 1.79 -25.75
C THR A 184 15.85 0.96 -25.58
N LYS A 185 15.84 -0.27 -26.13
CA LYS A 185 14.73 -1.24 -25.93
C LYS A 185 14.74 -1.93 -24.56
N LYS A 186 15.83 -1.80 -23.79
CA LYS A 186 16.08 -2.58 -22.55
C LYS A 186 15.93 -1.78 -21.26
N TYR A 187 16.05 -0.45 -21.31
CA TYR A 187 16.11 0.39 -20.11
C TYR A 187 14.88 1.29 -20.04
N SER A 188 14.29 1.34 -18.86
CA SER A 188 13.27 2.32 -18.46
C SER A 188 13.61 2.79 -17.06
N LEU A 189 13.24 4.02 -16.74
CA LEU A 189 13.32 4.57 -15.40
C LEU A 189 11.92 5.07 -15.01
N PRO A 190 10.98 4.16 -14.69
CA PRO A 190 9.60 4.55 -14.45
C PRO A 190 9.52 5.61 -13.34
N PRO A 191 8.99 6.82 -13.62
CA PRO A 191 8.94 7.90 -12.63
C PRO A 191 8.17 7.52 -11.36
N LEU A 192 7.13 6.69 -11.51
CA LEU A 192 6.37 6.16 -10.38
C LEU A 192 7.21 5.28 -9.45
N ALA A 193 8.12 4.46 -9.99
CA ALA A 193 9.00 3.63 -9.18
C ALA A 193 10.04 4.46 -8.44
N VAL A 194 10.59 5.49 -9.10
CA VAL A 194 11.50 6.46 -8.46
C VAL A 194 10.78 7.23 -7.34
N GLY A 195 9.55 7.70 -7.60
CA GLY A 195 8.74 8.36 -6.59
C GLY A 195 8.46 7.46 -5.39
N MET A 196 8.08 6.20 -5.62
CA MET A 196 7.93 5.19 -4.57
C MET A 196 9.19 5.03 -3.72
N GLY A 197 10.35 4.96 -4.38
CA GLY A 197 11.67 4.84 -3.73
C GLY A 197 12.15 6.07 -2.94
N ILE A 198 11.49 7.21 -3.09
CA ILE A 198 11.83 8.44 -2.35
C ILE A 198 10.90 8.61 -1.15
N TYR A 199 9.65 8.17 -1.26
CA TYR A 199 8.64 8.42 -0.24
C TYR A 199 8.54 7.28 0.79
N LEU A 200 8.85 6.04 0.42
CA LEU A 200 8.69 4.90 1.33
C LEU A 200 9.87 4.80 2.31
N PRO A 201 9.61 4.39 3.56
CA PRO A 201 10.68 4.05 4.50
C PRO A 201 11.54 2.89 3.97
N PRO A 202 12.86 2.88 4.26
CA PRO A 202 13.76 1.79 3.85
C PRO A 202 13.29 0.39 4.31
N GLU A 203 12.62 0.32 5.46
CA GLU A 203 12.04 -0.90 6.02
C GLU A 203 11.00 -1.55 5.08
N LEU A 204 10.27 -0.75 4.31
CA LEU A 204 9.29 -1.23 3.32
C LEU A 204 9.93 -1.47 1.95
N GLU A 205 10.99 -0.72 1.61
CA GLU A 205 11.66 -0.82 0.31
C GLU A 205 12.59 -2.03 0.20
N MET A 206 13.31 -2.38 1.27
CA MET A 206 14.29 -3.48 1.22
C MET A 206 13.64 -4.83 0.86
N PRO A 207 12.49 -5.24 1.43
CA PRO A 207 11.78 -6.43 0.99
C PRO A 207 11.39 -6.42 -0.49
N LEU A 208 10.99 -5.25 -1.03
CA LEU A 208 10.68 -5.09 -2.45
C LEU A 208 11.92 -5.30 -3.33
N VAL A 209 13.07 -4.76 -2.92
CA VAL A 209 14.34 -4.93 -3.63
C VAL A 209 14.76 -6.41 -3.64
N PHE A 210 14.74 -7.09 -2.49
CA PHE A 210 15.06 -8.52 -2.41
C PHE A 210 14.07 -9.36 -3.24
N GLY A 211 12.78 -9.06 -3.16
CA GLY A 211 11.75 -9.70 -3.98
C GLY A 211 12.01 -9.51 -5.47
N ALA A 212 12.40 -8.32 -5.91
CA ALA A 212 12.74 -8.03 -7.31
C ALA A 212 13.98 -8.80 -7.78
N VAL A 213 15.02 -8.90 -6.95
CA VAL A 213 16.23 -9.70 -7.25
C VAL A 213 15.87 -11.18 -7.38
N ILE A 214 15.11 -11.73 -6.45
CA ILE A 214 14.64 -13.13 -6.50
C ILE A 214 13.80 -13.37 -7.75
N ALA A 215 12.83 -12.49 -8.03
CA ALA A 215 11.99 -12.57 -9.21
C ALA A 215 12.81 -12.52 -10.51
N TYR A 216 13.84 -11.66 -10.58
CA TYR A 216 14.74 -11.58 -11.73
C TYR A 216 15.51 -12.90 -11.95
N LEU A 217 16.06 -13.49 -10.88
CA LEU A 217 16.79 -14.76 -10.95
C LEU A 217 15.87 -15.92 -11.35
N ILE A 218 14.67 -16.00 -10.76
CA ILE A 218 13.67 -16.99 -11.12
C ILE A 218 13.26 -16.83 -12.58
N HIS A 219 12.97 -15.61 -13.04
CA HIS A 219 12.57 -15.35 -14.42
C HIS A 219 13.68 -15.74 -15.42
N ALA A 220 14.94 -15.42 -15.10
CA ALA A 220 16.09 -15.82 -15.91
C ALA A 220 16.23 -17.36 -15.99
N TYR A 221 16.00 -18.07 -14.89
CA TYR A 221 15.99 -19.53 -14.86
C TYR A 221 14.82 -20.12 -15.66
N LEU A 222 13.60 -19.62 -15.44
CA LEU A 222 12.39 -20.06 -16.12
C LEU A 222 12.51 -19.89 -17.63
N LYS A 223 13.04 -18.77 -18.12
CA LYS A 223 13.24 -18.53 -19.55
C LYS A 223 14.19 -19.56 -20.18
N LYS A 224 15.29 -19.90 -19.49
CA LYS A 224 16.23 -20.95 -19.94
C LYS A 224 15.57 -22.33 -19.96
N ARG A 225 14.77 -22.65 -18.94
CA ARG A 225 14.06 -23.93 -18.87
C ARG A 225 12.94 -24.04 -19.90
N ALA A 226 12.17 -22.98 -20.09
CA ALA A 226 11.08 -22.91 -21.06
C ALA A 226 11.59 -23.08 -22.49
N ALA A 227 12.78 -22.57 -22.82
CA ALA A 227 13.43 -22.82 -24.11
C ALA A 227 13.68 -24.30 -24.41
N VAL A 228 13.86 -25.14 -23.39
CA VAL A 228 14.04 -26.60 -23.53
C VAL A 228 12.69 -27.35 -23.47
N ARG A 229 11.80 -26.94 -22.57
CA ARG A 229 10.53 -27.63 -22.27
C ARG A 229 9.40 -27.29 -23.24
N SER A 230 9.34 -26.04 -23.69
CA SER A 230 8.28 -25.49 -24.54
C SER A 230 8.91 -24.54 -25.57
N PRO A 231 9.70 -25.03 -26.54
CA PRO A 231 10.40 -24.17 -27.51
C PRO A 231 9.45 -23.32 -28.37
N GLN A 232 8.20 -23.77 -28.51
CA GLN A 232 7.15 -23.14 -29.31
C GLN A 232 6.39 -22.04 -28.54
N ASP A 233 6.44 -22.05 -27.21
CA ASP A 233 5.73 -21.09 -26.35
C ASP A 233 6.50 -20.87 -25.05
N ILE A 234 7.61 -20.14 -25.16
CA ILE A 234 8.48 -19.81 -24.03
C ILE A 234 7.78 -18.84 -23.09
N GLU A 235 7.08 -17.85 -23.63
CA GLU A 235 6.42 -16.80 -22.84
C GLU A 235 5.22 -17.34 -22.08
N GLY A 236 4.38 -18.19 -22.69
CA GLY A 236 3.25 -18.81 -22.00
C GLY A 236 3.65 -19.75 -20.86
N ASP A 237 4.73 -20.54 -21.01
CA ASP A 237 5.23 -21.42 -19.93
C ASP A 237 5.74 -20.59 -18.74
N VAL A 238 6.48 -19.51 -19.01
CA VAL A 238 6.96 -18.57 -17.98
C VAL A 238 5.80 -17.86 -17.30
N GLU A 239 4.81 -17.38 -18.05
CA GLU A 239 3.66 -16.69 -17.50
C GLU A 239 2.79 -17.59 -16.63
N ASN A 240 2.59 -18.85 -17.01
CA ASN A 240 1.87 -19.82 -16.16
C ASN A 240 2.59 -20.06 -14.82
N CYS A 241 3.93 -20.15 -14.84
CA CYS A 241 4.73 -20.24 -13.62
C CYS A 241 4.60 -18.97 -12.76
N ASN A 242 4.64 -17.79 -13.40
CA ASN A 242 4.49 -16.51 -12.71
C ASN A 242 3.11 -16.38 -12.06
N ARG A 243 2.03 -16.80 -12.73
CA ARG A 243 0.66 -16.77 -12.18
C ARG A 243 0.56 -17.60 -10.89
N HIS A 244 1.17 -18.78 -10.83
CA HIS A 244 1.26 -19.55 -9.60
C HIS A 244 2.05 -18.83 -8.50
N GLY A 245 3.14 -18.16 -8.86
CA GLY A 245 3.91 -17.32 -7.93
C GLY A 245 3.08 -16.20 -7.34
N VAL A 246 2.40 -15.43 -8.20
CA VAL A 246 1.52 -14.34 -7.79
C VAL A 246 0.43 -14.86 -6.86
N LEU A 247 -0.26 -15.95 -7.19
CA LEU A 247 -1.30 -16.55 -6.35
C LEU A 247 -0.78 -16.95 -4.96
N PHE A 248 0.39 -17.58 -4.88
CA PHE A 248 0.98 -17.98 -3.61
C PHE A 248 1.43 -16.76 -2.78
N ALA A 249 2.08 -15.77 -3.41
CA ALA A 249 2.48 -14.54 -2.74
C ALA A 249 1.27 -13.76 -2.23
N SER A 250 0.19 -13.64 -3.02
CA SER A 250 -1.07 -13.04 -2.56
C SER A 250 -1.65 -13.79 -1.38
N GLY A 251 -1.60 -15.13 -1.37
CA GLY A 251 -2.04 -15.93 -0.22
C GLY A 251 -1.20 -15.68 1.04
N LEU A 252 0.12 -15.52 0.90
CA LEU A 252 0.99 -15.18 2.04
C LEU A 252 0.70 -13.78 2.60
N ILE A 253 0.47 -12.79 1.73
CA ILE A 253 0.12 -11.42 2.14
C ILE A 253 -1.21 -11.43 2.92
N VAL A 254 -2.24 -12.07 2.37
CA VAL A 254 -3.55 -12.19 3.04
C VAL A 254 -3.43 -12.96 4.35
N GLY A 255 -2.64 -14.04 4.37
CA GLY A 255 -2.43 -14.87 5.55
C GLY A 255 -1.73 -14.12 6.68
N GLU A 256 -0.70 -13.33 6.37
CA GLU A 256 -0.02 -12.45 7.32
C GLU A 256 -1.00 -11.44 7.93
N SER A 257 -1.78 -10.76 7.09
CA SER A 257 -2.72 -9.75 7.58
C SER A 257 -3.83 -10.36 8.45
N LEU A 258 -4.34 -11.54 8.10
CA LEU A 258 -5.32 -12.26 8.93
C LEU A 258 -4.71 -12.70 10.27
N MET A 259 -3.47 -13.21 10.25
CA MET A 259 -2.77 -13.59 11.47
C MET A 259 -2.53 -12.36 12.36
N GLY A 260 -2.20 -11.20 11.79
CA GLY A 260 -2.08 -9.93 12.51
C GLY A 260 -3.36 -9.53 13.23
N VAL A 261 -4.53 -9.65 12.59
CA VAL A 261 -5.83 -9.39 13.23
C VAL A 261 -6.12 -10.40 14.35
N ILE A 262 -5.81 -11.69 14.16
CA ILE A 262 -5.96 -12.72 15.20
C ILE A 262 -5.06 -12.41 16.40
N MET A 263 -3.80 -12.05 16.15
CA MET A 263 -2.85 -11.67 17.20
C MET A 263 -3.33 -10.44 17.97
N ALA A 264 -3.81 -9.43 17.28
CA ALA A 264 -4.41 -8.24 17.90
C ALA A 264 -5.59 -8.61 18.80
N ALA A 265 -6.47 -9.51 18.36
CA ALA A 265 -7.58 -10.01 19.19
C ALA A 265 -7.09 -10.68 20.48
N ILE A 266 -6.06 -11.53 20.39
CA ILE A 266 -5.49 -12.23 21.54
C ILE A 266 -4.86 -11.22 22.51
N ILE A 267 -4.12 -10.23 22.01
CA ILE A 267 -3.51 -9.16 22.82
C ILE A 267 -4.59 -8.37 23.56
N VAL A 268 -5.62 -7.90 22.86
CA VAL A 268 -6.70 -7.11 23.47
C VAL A 268 -7.47 -7.93 24.53
N ILE A 269 -7.77 -9.20 24.26
CA ILE A 269 -8.43 -10.08 25.25
C ILE A 269 -7.53 -10.28 26.48
N SER A 270 -6.22 -10.49 26.29
CA SER A 270 -5.26 -10.63 27.38
C SER A 270 -5.26 -9.38 28.26
N VAL A 271 -5.03 -8.22 27.66
CA VAL A 271 -4.91 -6.95 28.39
C VAL A 271 -6.22 -6.58 29.09
N THR A 272 -7.37 -6.74 28.43
CA THR A 272 -8.68 -6.46 29.04
C THR A 272 -9.03 -7.42 30.18
N SER A 273 -8.44 -8.61 30.20
CA SER A 273 -8.59 -9.59 31.29
C SER A 273 -7.54 -9.41 32.42
N GLY A 274 -6.72 -8.35 32.36
CA GLY A 274 -5.64 -8.08 33.33
C GLY A 274 -4.33 -8.81 33.05
N GLY A 275 -4.14 -9.34 31.84
CA GLY A 275 -2.93 -9.99 31.37
C GLY A 275 -1.90 -9.02 30.77
N ASP A 276 -0.84 -9.60 30.20
CA ASP A 276 0.29 -8.88 29.59
C ASP A 276 0.04 -8.59 28.09
N GLU A 277 0.79 -7.64 27.53
CA GLU A 277 0.78 -7.27 26.11
C GLU A 277 1.44 -8.34 25.22
N SER A 278 2.18 -9.26 25.84
CA SER A 278 2.84 -10.40 25.19
C SER A 278 2.22 -11.75 25.62
N PRO A 279 0.93 -12.01 25.35
CA PRO A 279 0.21 -13.17 25.89
C PRO A 279 0.75 -14.53 25.44
N LEU A 280 1.41 -14.57 24.28
CA LEU A 280 1.97 -15.78 23.69
C LEU A 280 3.48 -15.91 23.92
N ARG A 281 4.07 -15.09 24.79
CA ARG A 281 5.50 -15.16 25.11
C ARG A 281 5.79 -16.45 25.87
N MET A 282 6.51 -17.37 25.23
CA MET A 282 6.93 -18.64 25.84
C MET A 282 8.34 -18.59 26.43
N VAL A 283 9.17 -17.65 25.98
CA VAL A 283 10.58 -17.50 26.33
C VAL A 283 10.88 -16.09 26.83
N ASP A 284 11.94 -15.94 27.62
CA ASP A 284 12.33 -14.64 28.17
C ASP A 284 12.97 -13.72 27.11
N ALA A 285 13.23 -12.47 27.50
CA ALA A 285 13.83 -11.46 26.63
C ALA A 285 15.27 -11.82 26.20
N SER A 286 15.97 -12.70 26.92
CA SER A 286 17.34 -13.11 26.57
C SER A 286 17.38 -13.93 25.27
N PHE A 287 16.24 -14.51 24.88
CA PHE A 287 16.09 -15.24 23.64
C PHE A 287 15.95 -14.35 22.40
N GLY A 288 15.83 -13.02 22.55
CA GLY A 288 15.57 -12.08 21.44
C GLY A 288 16.52 -12.27 20.24
N GLY A 289 17.83 -12.31 20.48
CA GLY A 289 18.80 -12.52 19.40
C GLY A 289 18.65 -13.88 18.69
N THR A 290 18.28 -14.93 19.42
CA THR A 290 18.03 -16.25 18.82
C THR A 290 16.73 -16.25 18.02
N ALA A 291 15.70 -15.56 18.50
CA ALA A 291 14.44 -15.38 17.80
C ALA A 291 14.62 -14.66 16.45
N GLU A 292 15.46 -13.62 16.39
CA GLU A 292 15.80 -12.91 15.15
C GLU A 292 16.46 -13.84 14.12
N TRP A 293 17.45 -14.64 14.54
CA TRP A 293 18.11 -15.60 13.66
C TRP A 293 17.16 -16.70 13.18
N LEU A 294 16.29 -17.22 14.07
CA LEU A 294 15.26 -18.19 13.68
C LEU A 294 14.26 -17.58 12.69
N GLY A 295 13.83 -16.34 12.93
CA GLY A 295 12.96 -15.60 12.02
C GLY A 295 13.60 -15.44 10.64
N LEU A 296 14.89 -15.10 10.59
CA LEU A 296 15.64 -15.01 9.32
C LEU A 296 15.72 -16.37 8.61
N VAL A 297 15.99 -17.46 9.34
CA VAL A 297 16.02 -18.82 8.77
C VAL A 297 14.66 -19.18 8.18
N VAL A 298 13.57 -18.96 8.91
CA VAL A 298 12.21 -19.20 8.41
C VAL A 298 11.91 -18.35 7.18
N ASN A 299 12.31 -17.08 7.18
CA ASN A 299 12.14 -16.19 6.04
C ASN A 299 12.88 -16.70 4.79
N ILE A 300 14.14 -17.13 4.93
CA ILE A 300 14.92 -17.73 3.84
C ILE A 300 14.26 -19.02 3.34
N LEU A 301 13.79 -19.88 4.25
CA LEU A 301 13.09 -21.12 3.87
C LEU A 301 11.80 -20.84 3.09
N LEU A 302 11.04 -19.80 3.48
CA LEU A 302 9.86 -19.36 2.76
C LEU A 302 10.21 -18.80 1.37
N MET A 303 11.31 -18.05 1.23
CA MET A 303 11.81 -17.60 -0.07
C MET A 303 12.22 -18.76 -0.98
N ILE A 304 12.89 -19.77 -0.42
CA ILE A 304 13.25 -20.99 -1.16
C ILE A 304 12.00 -21.75 -1.57
N GLU A 305 11.02 -21.88 -0.67
CA GLU A 305 9.75 -22.56 -0.96
C GLU A 305 8.95 -21.82 -2.04
N PHE A 306 8.93 -20.49 -1.98
CA PHE A 306 8.36 -19.65 -3.02
C PHE A 306 9.01 -19.93 -4.37
N ALA A 307 10.35 -19.86 -4.45
CA ALA A 307 11.09 -20.14 -5.67
C ALA A 307 10.82 -21.56 -6.19
N ARG A 308 10.81 -22.55 -5.29
CA ARG A 308 10.51 -23.95 -5.61
C ARG A 308 9.11 -24.08 -6.18
N ARG A 309 8.09 -23.46 -5.60
CA ARG A 309 6.70 -23.52 -6.08
C ARG A 309 6.54 -22.89 -7.46
N VAL A 310 7.17 -21.73 -7.68
CA VAL A 310 7.15 -21.06 -8.98
C VAL A 310 7.81 -21.93 -10.04
N ILE A 311 8.97 -22.53 -9.72
CA ILE A 311 9.72 -23.35 -10.67
C ILE A 311 9.03 -24.71 -10.91
N THR A 312 8.43 -25.32 -9.90
CA THR A 312 7.84 -26.68 -10.01
C THR A 312 6.43 -26.68 -10.61
N ALA A 313 5.85 -25.51 -10.88
CA ALA A 313 4.61 -25.37 -11.62
C ALA A 313 4.62 -26.23 -12.89
N LYS A 314 3.74 -27.24 -12.92
CA LYS A 314 3.52 -28.09 -14.09
C LYS A 314 2.62 -27.36 -15.09
N LYS A 315 2.67 -27.82 -16.34
CA LYS A 315 1.84 -27.29 -17.44
C LYS A 315 0.37 -27.46 -17.07
#